data_AF-A0A067P605-F1
#
_entry.id   AF-A0A067P605-F1
#
_cell.length_a   1.000
_cell.length_b   1.000
_cell.length_c   1.000
_cell.angle_alpha   90.00
_cell.angle_beta   90.00
_cell.angle_gamma   90.00
#
_symmetry.space_group_name_H-M   'P 1'
#
loop_
_entity.id
_entity.type
_entity.pdbx_description
1 polymer ?
#
loop_
_entity_poly.entity_id
_entity_poly.type
_entity_poly.pdbx_seq_one_letter_code
_entity_poly.pdbx_strand_id
1 'polypeptide(L)'
;MDATQLARWTRFAAKGGIGKCTVTQDCVAESMEDLMFMKDDEIIVLMQLPDREVPFGGYCEGVVGRFQATDVQFHGKLKKPVMTKRSS
;
A
#
# COMPACT_ATOMS: atom_id res chain seq x y z
N MET A 1 3.75 -13.91 4.01
CA MET A 1 3.61 -13.45 2.60
C MET A 1 4.74 -14.11 1.81
N ASP A 2 4.46 -14.82 0.70
CA ASP A 2 5.50 -15.54 -0.06
C ASP A 2 6.44 -14.58 -0.82
N ALA A 3 7.73 -14.93 -0.94
CA ALA A 3 8.74 -14.10 -1.64
C ALA A 3 8.34 -13.76 -3.09
N THR A 4 7.69 -14.70 -3.79
CA THR A 4 7.15 -14.49 -5.13
C THR A 4 6.02 -13.46 -5.15
N GLN A 5 5.17 -13.43 -4.13
CA GLN A 5 4.11 -12.43 -4.01
C GLN A 5 4.67 -11.06 -3.66
N LEU A 6 5.64 -10.99 -2.75
CA LEU A 6 6.35 -9.75 -2.43
C LEU A 6 6.98 -9.15 -3.69
N ALA A 7 7.73 -9.94 -4.47
CA ALA A 7 8.33 -9.48 -5.72
C ALA A 7 7.30 -8.96 -6.75
N ARG A 8 6.10 -9.57 -6.80
CA ARG A 8 5.00 -9.08 -7.64
C ARG A 8 4.48 -7.73 -7.17
N TRP A 9 4.28 -7.56 -5.86
CA TRP A 9 3.84 -6.29 -5.27
C TRP A 9 4.87 -5.19 -5.43
N THR A 10 6.16 -5.47 -5.21
CA THR A 10 7.26 -4.51 -5.44
C THR A 10 7.28 -4.04 -6.89
N ARG A 11 7.15 -4.96 -7.87
CA ARG A 11 7.07 -4.58 -9.30
C ARG A 11 5.82 -3.77 -9.63
N PHE A 12 4.70 -4.02 -8.95
CA PHE A 12 3.47 -3.26 -9.13
C PHE A 12 3.60 -1.85 -8.51
N ALA A 13 4.22 -1.74 -7.33
CA ALA A 13 4.54 -0.49 -6.67
C ALA A 13 5.47 0.38 -7.52
N ALA A 14 6.50 -0.22 -8.13
CA ALA A 14 7.41 0.47 -9.05
C ALA A 14 6.71 1.08 -10.28
N LYS A 15 5.52 0.59 -10.64
CA LYS A 15 4.68 1.15 -11.71
C LYS A 15 3.69 2.22 -11.22
N GLY A 16 3.74 2.57 -9.93
CA GLY A 16 2.84 3.53 -9.29
C GLY A 16 1.54 2.94 -8.75
N GLY A 17 1.41 1.61 -8.68
CA GLY A 17 0.26 0.93 -8.08
C GLY A 17 -1.10 1.38 -8.64
N ILE A 18 -2.09 1.49 -7.75
CA ILE A 18 -3.39 2.12 -8.05
C ILE A 18 -3.42 3.62 -7.74
N GLY A 19 -2.38 4.15 -7.09
CA GLY A 19 -2.25 5.55 -6.73
C GLY A 19 -1.11 5.78 -5.75
N LYS A 20 -0.97 7.02 -5.33
CA LYS A 20 0.06 7.46 -4.38
C LYS A 20 -0.55 8.36 -3.32
N CYS A 21 0.03 8.35 -2.14
CA CYS A 21 -0.29 9.27 -1.07
C CYS A 21 0.99 9.67 -0.33
N THR A 22 0.96 10.86 0.28
CA THR A 22 2.01 11.32 1.19
C THR A 22 1.51 11.19 2.62
N VAL A 23 2.36 10.67 3.48
CA VAL A 23 2.08 10.49 4.91
C VAL A 23 1.99 11.84 5.61
N THR A 24 0.96 12.01 6.44
CA THR A 24 0.74 13.24 7.22
C THR A 24 1.28 13.16 8.65
N GLN A 25 1.44 11.94 9.19
CA GLN A 25 1.94 11.69 10.54
C GLN A 25 2.73 10.38 10.64
N ASP A 26 3.65 10.29 11.59
CA ASP A 26 4.43 9.08 11.84
C ASP A 26 3.52 7.93 12.30
N CYS A 27 3.77 6.72 11.80
CA CYS A 27 3.07 5.51 12.22
C CYS A 27 4.06 4.39 12.53
N VAL A 28 3.97 3.88 13.76
CA VAL A 28 4.72 2.73 14.22
C VAL A 28 3.86 1.49 14.03
N ALA A 29 4.37 0.52 13.27
CA ALA A 29 3.66 -0.74 13.04
C ALA A 29 3.46 -1.52 14.37
N GLU A 30 2.20 -1.81 14.71
CA GLU A 30 1.85 -2.60 15.89
C GLU A 30 1.88 -4.11 15.59
N SER A 31 1.67 -4.49 14.32
CA SER A 31 1.70 -5.86 13.85
C SER A 31 2.59 -6.03 12.61
N MET A 32 2.96 -7.28 12.30
CA MET A 32 3.71 -7.63 11.08
C MET A 32 2.93 -7.32 9.78
N GLU A 33 1.64 -7.03 9.89
CA GLU A 33 0.80 -6.70 8.75
C GLU A 33 0.71 -5.19 8.51
N ASP A 34 1.11 -4.36 9.48
CA ASP A 34 1.06 -2.90 9.40
C ASP A 34 2.28 -2.35 8.67
N LEU A 35 2.06 -1.30 7.90
CA LEU A 35 3.10 -0.56 7.21
C LEU A 35 3.62 0.51 8.17
N MET A 36 4.90 0.43 8.54
CA MET A 36 5.60 1.51 9.22
C MET A 36 5.97 2.59 8.20
N PHE A 37 5.78 3.86 8.58
CA PHE A 37 6.11 5.00 7.74
C PHE A 37 6.32 6.26 8.59
N MET A 38 7.08 7.21 8.07
CA MET A 38 7.30 8.52 8.69
C MET A 38 6.56 9.62 7.94
N LYS A 39 6.29 10.72 8.64
CA LYS A 39 5.70 11.92 8.06
C LYS A 39 6.49 12.36 6.83
N ASP A 40 5.76 12.77 5.81
CA ASP A 40 6.25 13.20 4.49
C ASP A 40 6.77 12.05 3.59
N ASP A 41 6.73 10.78 4.03
CA ASP A 41 7.01 9.65 3.15
C ASP A 41 5.96 9.47 2.05
N GLU A 42 6.39 8.99 0.89
CA GLU A 42 5.49 8.60 -0.20
C GLU A 42 5.14 7.11 -0.07
N ILE A 43 3.85 6.82 0.00
CA ILE A 43 3.31 5.46 -0.04
C ILE A 43 2.68 5.22 -1.39
N ILE A 44 3.06 4.10 -2.02
CA ILE A 44 2.37 3.61 -3.21
C ILE A 44 1.21 2.71 -2.79
N VAL A 45 0.00 3.11 -3.17
CA VAL A 45 -1.22 2.39 -2.84
C VAL A 45 -1.35 1.20 -3.79
N LEU A 46 -1.44 0.00 -3.23
CA LEU A 46 -1.50 -1.25 -3.99
C LEU A 46 -2.93 -1.75 -4.16
N MET A 47 -3.74 -1.69 -3.10
CA MET A 47 -5.10 -2.19 -3.11
C MET A 47 -5.98 -1.55 -2.04
N GLN A 48 -7.29 -1.61 -2.27
CA GLN A 48 -8.33 -1.30 -1.30
C GLN A 48 -8.97 -2.60 -0.82
N LEU A 49 -9.16 -2.72 0.49
CA LEU A 49 -9.74 -3.85 1.21
C LEU A 49 -11.07 -3.36 1.80
N PRO A 50 -12.18 -3.43 1.05
CA PRO A 50 -13.47 -2.82 1.43
C PRO A 50 -14.10 -3.41 2.71
N ASP A 51 -13.63 -4.57 3.18
CA ASP A 51 -14.17 -5.30 4.33
C ASP A 51 -13.22 -5.29 5.56
N ARG A 52 -12.27 -4.35 5.65
CA ARG A 52 -11.31 -4.30 6.76
C ARG A 52 -11.26 -2.96 7.46
N GLU A 53 -10.98 -3.00 8.78
CA GLU A 53 -10.74 -1.84 9.63
C GLU A 53 -9.59 -0.97 9.11
N VAL A 54 -8.56 -1.60 8.55
CA VAL A 54 -7.46 -0.93 7.84
C VAL A 54 -7.60 -1.22 6.34
N PRO A 55 -8.22 -0.30 5.57
CA PRO A 55 -8.74 -0.62 4.25
C PRO A 55 -7.71 -0.48 3.12
N PHE A 56 -6.46 -0.08 3.37
CA PHE A 56 -5.47 0.09 2.30
C PHE A 56 -4.25 -0.80 2.49
N GLY A 57 -3.80 -1.40 1.40
CA GLY A 57 -2.49 -2.03 1.29
C GLY A 57 -1.53 -1.11 0.55
N GLY A 58 -0.36 -0.86 1.14
CA GLY A 58 0.64 0.08 0.66
C GLY A 58 2.02 -0.54 0.51
N TYR A 59 2.86 0.16 -0.25
CA TYR A 59 4.29 -0.10 -0.35
C TYR A 59 5.08 1.15 0.03
N CYS A 60 6.01 1.01 0.95
CA CYS A 60 6.95 2.04 1.39
C CYS A 60 8.31 1.38 1.63
N GLU A 61 9.38 1.95 1.07
CA GLU A 61 10.78 1.53 1.31
C GLU A 61 11.11 0.02 1.21
N GLY A 62 10.40 -0.74 0.37
CA GLY A 62 10.62 -2.20 0.24
C GLY A 62 9.70 -3.06 1.10
N VAL A 63 8.92 -2.44 1.98
CA VAL A 63 7.94 -3.09 2.85
C VAL A 63 6.55 -3.00 2.23
N VAL A 64 5.79 -4.09 2.31
CA VAL A 64 4.37 -4.14 1.95
C VAL A 64 3.58 -4.39 3.23
N GLY A 65 2.61 -3.52 3.50
CA GLY A 65 1.80 -3.59 4.71
C GLY A 65 0.47 -2.85 4.55
N ARG A 66 -0.30 -2.79 5.62
CA ARG A 66 -1.58 -2.08 5.69
C ARG A 66 -1.39 -0.69 6.30
N PHE A 67 -2.22 0.26 5.88
CA PHE A 67 -2.23 1.61 6.45
C PHE A 67 -3.63 2.22 6.40
N GLN A 68 -3.89 3.21 7.25
CA GLN A 68 -5.18 3.89 7.32
C GLN A 68 -5.19 5.13 6.41
N ALA A 69 -6.35 5.47 5.85
CA ALA A 69 -6.50 6.69 5.07
C ALA A 69 -6.38 7.97 5.90
N THR A 70 -6.56 7.88 7.23
CA THR A 70 -6.46 9.03 8.14
C THR A 70 -5.03 9.55 8.28
N ASP A 71 -4.04 8.69 8.05
CA ASP A 71 -2.62 8.97 8.29
C ASP A 71 -1.91 9.47 7.02
N VAL A 72 -2.66 9.63 5.91
CA VAL A 72 -2.11 9.96 4.61
C VAL A 72 -2.99 10.95 3.85
N GLN A 73 -2.38 11.66 2.90
CA GLN A 73 -3.04 12.51 1.93
C GLN A 73 -2.88 11.93 0.53
N PHE A 74 -3.99 11.52 -0.10
CA PHE A 74 -3.96 11.00 -1.47
C PHE A 74 -3.74 12.11 -2.50
N HIS A 75 -2.86 11.86 -3.47
CA HIS A 75 -2.51 12.82 -4.54
C HIS A 75 -3.52 12.82 -5.70
N GLY A 76 -4.57 12.00 -5.63
CA GLY A 76 -5.60 11.91 -6.65
C GLY A 76 -6.55 10.74 -6.43
N LYS A 77 -7.46 10.53 -7.39
CA LYS A 77 -8.37 9.37 -7.33
C LYS A 77 -7.60 8.08 -7.51
N LEU A 78 -7.81 7.13 -6.60
CA LEU A 78 -7.29 5.78 -6.73
C LEU A 78 -7.93 5.07 -7.93
N LYS A 79 -7.10 4.43 -8.74
CA LYS A 79 -7.56 3.58 -9.84
C LYS A 79 -8.28 2.36 -9.27
N LYS A 80 -9.30 1.87 -9.97
CA LYS A 80 -9.90 0.58 -9.64
C LYS A 80 -8.83 -0.50 -9.81
N PRO A 81 -8.55 -1.33 -8.79
CA PRO A 81 -7.57 -2.40 -8.92
C PRO A 81 -8.02 -3.36 -10.01
N VAL A 82 -7.28 -3.44 -11.10
CA VAL A 82 -7.47 -4.47 -12.13
C VAL A 82 -6.52 -5.62 -11.78
N MET A 83 -6.93 -6.49 -10.87
CA MET A 83 -6.26 -7.78 -10.68
C MET A 83 -6.68 -8.67 -11.86
N THR A 84 -6.03 -8.53 -13.00
CA THR A 84 -6.12 -9.57 -14.03
C THR A 84 -5.48 -10.83 -13.45
N LYS A 85 -6.32 -11.79 -13.03
CA LYS A 85 -5.90 -13.17 -12.80
C LYS A 85 -5.24 -13.65 -14.10
N ARG A 86 -3.91 -13.60 -14.19
CA ARG A 86 -3.20 -14.45 -15.13
C ARG A 86 -3.16 -15.82 -14.45
N SER A 87 -4.12 -16.69 -14.78
CA SER A 87 -3.95 -18.12 -14.54
C SER A 87 -2.58 -18.50 -15.10
N SER A 88 -1.70 -18.99 -14.24
CA SER A 88 -0.55 -19.79 -14.64
C SER A 88 -0.97 -21.24 -14.55
#